data_AF-A0A928E2H5-F1
#
_entry.id   AF-A0A928E2H5-F1
#
_cell.length_a   1.000
_cell.length_b   1.000
_cell.length_c   1.000
_cell.angle_alpha   90.00
_cell.angle_beta   90.00
_cell.angle_gamma   90.00
#
_symmetry.space_group_name_H-M   'P 1'
#
loop_
_entity.id
_entity.type
_entity.pdbx_description
1 polymer ?
#
loop_
_entity_poly.entity_id
_entity_poly.type
_entity_poly.pdbx_seq_one_letter_code
_entity_poly.pdbx_strand_id
1 'polypeptide(L)'
;MFGFGKKKKQENVVENEATTEKIPSGMRETAERMMSGQFDMNDMLAQLKQIKKMSNFSGLLKMVPGMKDAVGAMKEKIKDGSVDAQIKILEAMTAEERANPEKVFANAKARIAETAGCTVRDVEHMIKQYTKMKQQMAMIQRMGGMEAVMARMQQQPGPKPQGVN
;
A
#
# COMPACT_ATOMS: atom_id res chain seq x y z
N MET A 1 48.35 32.43 -28.51
CA MET A 1 47.52 32.84 -27.35
C MET A 1 46.07 32.96 -27.80
N PHE A 2 45.14 32.63 -26.90
CA PHE A 2 43.67 32.68 -26.96
C PHE A 2 42.92 31.47 -27.56
N GLY A 3 42.20 30.79 -26.66
CA GLY A 3 41.19 29.78 -26.90
C GLY A 3 40.30 29.67 -25.67
N PHE A 4 39.15 30.33 -25.74
CA PHE A 4 38.16 30.57 -24.69
C PHE A 4 37.54 29.31 -24.07
N GLY A 5 37.09 29.46 -22.82
CA GLY A 5 35.70 29.15 -22.49
C GLY A 5 35.41 27.77 -21.91
N LYS A 6 35.38 27.73 -20.57
CA LYS A 6 34.76 26.66 -19.78
C LYS A 6 33.32 26.37 -20.25
N LYS A 7 32.99 25.10 -20.51
CA LYS A 7 31.67 24.54 -20.21
C LYS A 7 31.84 23.15 -19.60
N LYS A 8 31.81 23.11 -18.26
CA LYS A 8 31.56 21.88 -17.51
C LYS A 8 30.16 21.40 -17.91
N LYS A 9 30.08 20.22 -18.51
CA LYS A 9 28.85 19.45 -18.61
C LYS A 9 28.50 19.05 -17.17
N GLN A 10 27.59 19.78 -16.53
CA GLN A 10 26.88 19.30 -15.36
C GLN A 10 26.01 18.15 -15.85
N GLU A 11 26.57 16.96 -15.77
CA GLU A 11 25.80 15.73 -15.86
C GLU A 11 25.13 15.57 -14.51
N ASN A 12 23.81 15.71 -14.54
CA ASN A 12 22.92 15.73 -13.39
C ASN A 12 22.88 14.31 -12.80
N VAL A 13 23.86 13.96 -11.98
CA VAL A 13 23.84 12.79 -11.11
C VAL A 13 23.23 13.22 -9.79
N VAL A 14 21.94 13.48 -9.81
CA VAL A 14 21.12 13.63 -8.60
C VAL A 14 19.84 12.87 -8.89
N GLU A 15 19.32 12.20 -7.87
CA GLU A 15 18.05 11.46 -7.84
C GLU A 15 18.17 9.98 -8.19
N ASN A 16 18.62 9.18 -7.22
CA ASN A 16 17.94 7.92 -6.89
C ASN A 16 18.15 7.46 -5.42
N GLU A 17 18.60 8.35 -4.53
CA GLU A 17 18.88 8.00 -3.13
C GLU A 17 17.88 8.62 -2.12
N ALA A 18 16.99 9.50 -2.59
CA ALA A 18 16.13 10.30 -1.72
C ALA A 18 14.79 9.64 -1.32
N THR A 19 14.50 8.43 -1.78
CA THR A 19 13.18 7.80 -1.56
C THR A 19 13.16 6.83 -0.39
N THR A 20 14.31 6.41 0.12
CA THR A 20 14.39 5.44 1.22
C THR A 20 14.15 6.11 2.57
N GLU A 21 14.66 7.32 2.83
CA GLU A 21 14.69 7.87 4.19
C GLU A 21 13.32 8.33 4.77
N LYS A 22 12.31 8.60 3.94
CA LYS A 22 11.02 9.19 4.38
C LYS A 22 9.82 8.25 4.37
N ILE A 23 10.03 6.94 4.26
CA ILE A 23 8.97 5.99 4.60
C ILE A 23 8.95 5.89 6.13
N PRO A 24 7.85 6.30 6.82
CA PRO A 24 7.77 6.21 8.27
C PRO A 24 8.15 4.80 8.70
N SER A 25 8.99 4.64 9.72
CA SER A 25 9.57 3.35 10.17
C SER A 25 8.53 2.23 10.22
N GLY A 26 7.32 2.51 10.70
CA GLY A 26 6.23 1.53 10.75
C GLY A 26 5.77 0.99 9.39
N MET A 27 5.90 1.75 8.29
CA MET A 27 5.57 1.26 6.95
C MET A 27 6.66 0.33 6.40
N ARG A 28 7.92 0.51 6.80
CA ARG A 28 9.00 -0.46 6.49
C ARG A 28 8.85 -1.75 7.29
N GLU A 29 8.65 -1.65 8.61
CA GLU A 29 8.46 -2.82 9.47
C GLU A 29 7.25 -3.65 9.01
N THR A 30 6.16 -2.98 8.61
CA THR A 30 5.01 -3.71 8.08
C THR A 30 5.31 -4.32 6.71
N ALA A 31 6.10 -3.66 5.86
CA ALA A 31 6.54 -4.25 4.58
C ALA A 31 7.41 -5.50 4.81
N GLU A 32 8.32 -5.47 5.77
CA GLU A 32 9.14 -6.62 6.17
C GLU A 32 8.29 -7.76 6.75
N ARG A 33 7.29 -7.45 7.59
CA ARG A 33 6.32 -8.43 8.11
C ARG A 33 5.39 -9.00 7.04
N MET A 34 5.02 -8.20 6.05
CA MET A 34 4.32 -8.66 4.85
C MET A 34 5.18 -9.64 4.05
N MET A 35 6.49 -9.41 3.99
CA MET A 35 7.44 -10.30 3.34
C MET A 35 7.80 -11.53 4.18
N SER A 36 7.63 -11.52 5.51
CA SER A 36 7.87 -12.68 6.37
C SER A 36 6.67 -13.61 6.53
N GLY A 37 5.50 -13.23 6.00
CA GLY A 37 4.28 -14.05 6.02
C GLY A 37 3.52 -14.00 7.35
N GLN A 38 3.96 -13.14 8.28
CA GLN A 38 3.30 -12.90 9.56
C GLN A 38 2.29 -11.75 9.52
N PHE A 39 1.87 -11.35 8.31
CA PHE A 39 0.91 -10.28 8.13
C PHE A 39 -0.49 -10.72 8.56
N ASP A 40 -1.04 -10.04 9.56
CA ASP A 40 -2.39 -10.27 10.07
C ASP A 40 -3.32 -9.04 9.87
N MET A 41 -4.56 -9.12 10.34
CA MET A 41 -5.49 -7.97 10.26
C MET A 41 -5.14 -6.84 11.25
N ASN A 42 -4.31 -7.08 12.27
CA ASN A 42 -3.82 -6.02 13.16
C ASN A 42 -2.81 -5.14 12.41
N ASP A 43 -1.92 -5.76 11.64
CA ASP A 43 -0.97 -5.07 10.77
C ASP A 43 -1.73 -4.22 9.72
N MET A 44 -2.78 -4.78 9.11
CA MET A 44 -3.64 -4.05 8.17
C MET A 44 -4.33 -2.86 8.84
N LEU A 45 -4.85 -3.02 10.07
CA LEU A 45 -5.46 -1.93 10.83
C LEU A 45 -4.45 -0.81 11.12
N ALA A 46 -3.21 -1.15 11.49
CA ALA A 46 -2.16 -0.19 11.74
C ALA A 46 -1.84 0.63 10.48
N GLN A 47 -1.71 -0.04 9.32
CA GLN A 47 -1.51 0.62 8.03
C GLN A 47 -2.67 1.54 7.66
N LEU A 48 -3.91 1.09 7.79
CA LEU A 48 -5.09 1.89 7.47
C LEU A 48 -5.18 3.14 8.37
N LYS A 49 -4.84 3.02 9.66
CA LYS A 49 -4.75 4.17 10.56
C LYS A 49 -3.67 5.17 10.14
N GLN A 50 -2.52 4.70 9.64
CA GLN A 50 -1.48 5.57 9.09
C GLN A 50 -1.98 6.29 7.83
N ILE A 51 -2.65 5.58 6.92
CA ILE A 51 -3.24 6.15 5.71
C ILE A 51 -4.29 7.20 6.07
N LYS A 52 -5.16 6.93 7.05
CA LYS A 52 -6.15 7.90 7.56
C LYS A 52 -5.48 9.15 8.13
N LYS A 53 -4.39 9.01 8.89
CA LYS A 53 -3.60 10.17 9.36
C LYS A 53 -3.06 10.97 8.18
N MET A 54 -2.43 10.31 7.20
CA MET A 54 -1.91 10.96 5.99
C MET A 54 -3.02 11.62 5.15
N SER A 55 -4.23 11.04 5.09
CA SER A 55 -5.41 11.62 4.46
C SER A 55 -5.75 12.98 5.07
N ASN A 56 -5.79 13.05 6.39
CA ASN A 56 -6.05 14.29 7.11
C ASN A 56 -4.97 15.35 6.83
N PHE A 57 -3.72 14.92 6.60
CA PHE A 57 -2.62 15.78 6.18
C PHE A 57 -2.54 16.03 4.66
N SER A 58 -3.34 15.35 3.83
CA SER A 58 -3.36 15.53 2.36
C SER A 58 -3.67 16.98 1.98
N GLY A 59 -4.46 17.68 2.80
CA GLY A 59 -4.70 19.12 2.65
C GLY A 59 -3.41 19.95 2.71
N LEU A 60 -2.50 19.62 3.64
CA LEU A 60 -1.19 20.25 3.81
C LEU A 60 -0.19 19.82 2.72
N LEU A 61 -0.21 18.54 2.31
CA LEU A 61 0.69 18.02 1.28
C LEU A 61 0.49 18.66 -0.11
N LYS A 62 -0.70 19.23 -0.38
CA LYS A 62 -0.97 20.00 -1.62
C LYS A 62 -0.16 21.29 -1.74
N MET A 63 0.40 21.78 -0.63
CA MET A 63 1.19 23.01 -0.60
C MET A 63 2.69 22.74 -0.84
N VAL A 64 3.12 21.47 -0.89
CA VAL A 64 4.52 21.10 -1.17
C VAL A 64 4.75 21.12 -2.69
N PRO A 65 5.59 22.03 -3.22
CA PRO A 65 5.94 22.05 -4.64
C PRO A 65 6.61 20.73 -5.05
N GLY A 66 6.23 20.15 -6.19
CA GLY A 66 6.84 18.92 -6.72
C GLY A 66 6.16 17.59 -6.30
N MET A 67 5.12 17.61 -5.46
CA MET A 67 4.44 16.39 -4.98
C MET A 67 2.98 16.23 -5.42
N LYS A 68 2.52 17.03 -6.40
CA LYS A 68 1.11 17.08 -6.83
C LYS A 68 0.60 15.75 -7.40
N ASP A 69 1.40 15.05 -8.19
CA ASP A 69 0.97 13.81 -8.87
C ASP A 69 0.85 12.63 -7.92
N ALA A 70 1.78 12.50 -6.95
CA ALA A 70 1.72 11.48 -5.91
C ALA A 70 0.52 11.68 -4.96
N VAL A 71 0.21 12.93 -4.62
CA VAL A 71 -0.93 13.28 -3.76
C VAL A 71 -2.27 13.06 -4.50
N GLY A 72 -2.31 13.29 -5.82
CA GLY A 72 -3.49 13.05 -6.65
C GLY A 72 -3.93 11.58 -6.67
N ALA A 73 -2.99 10.68 -6.96
CA ALA A 73 -3.24 9.23 -6.99
C ALA A 73 -3.64 8.67 -5.62
N MET A 74 -3.07 9.21 -4.53
CA MET A 74 -3.42 8.81 -3.17
C MET A 74 -4.82 9.29 -2.77
N LYS A 75 -5.21 10.51 -3.20
CA LYS A 75 -6.52 11.09 -2.88
C LYS A 75 -7.68 10.32 -3.52
N GLU A 76 -7.52 9.82 -4.74
CA GLU A 76 -8.59 9.09 -5.46
C GLU A 76 -9.01 7.82 -4.73
N LYS A 77 -8.06 7.11 -4.10
CA LYS A 77 -8.33 5.89 -3.32
C LYS A 77 -8.91 6.15 -1.93
N ILE A 78 -8.70 7.35 -1.39
CA ILE A 78 -9.06 7.72 -0.01
C ILE A 78 -10.39 8.50 0.06
N LYS A 79 -10.84 9.07 -1.06
CA LYS A 79 -11.91 10.07 -1.13
C LYS A 79 -13.29 9.64 -0.63
N ASP A 80 -13.57 8.34 -0.56
CA ASP A 80 -14.93 7.82 -0.36
C ASP A 80 -15.26 7.33 1.05
N GLY A 81 -14.48 7.68 2.08
CA GLY A 81 -14.73 7.18 3.45
C GLY A 81 -14.62 5.66 3.60
N SER A 82 -14.16 5.00 2.54
CA SER A 82 -13.91 3.56 2.47
C SER A 82 -12.89 3.14 3.52
N VAL A 83 -11.82 3.92 3.72
CA VAL A 83 -10.80 3.67 4.75
C VAL A 83 -11.40 3.74 6.16
N ASP A 84 -12.28 4.69 6.43
CA ASP A 84 -12.95 4.81 7.73
C ASP A 84 -13.88 3.63 8.01
N ALA A 85 -14.66 3.21 7.01
CA ALA A 85 -15.51 2.02 7.13
C ALA A 85 -14.68 0.75 7.37
N GLN A 86 -13.58 0.60 6.65
CA GLN A 86 -12.63 -0.50 6.81
C GLN A 86 -12.03 -0.53 8.23
N ILE A 87 -11.61 0.62 8.75
CA ILE A 87 -11.09 0.74 10.12
C ILE A 87 -12.15 0.33 11.13
N LYS A 88 -13.40 0.79 11.00
CA LYS A 88 -14.50 0.43 11.93
C LYS A 88 -14.78 -1.07 11.95
N ILE A 89 -14.79 -1.72 10.78
CA ILE A 89 -14.98 -3.18 10.68
C ILE A 89 -13.87 -3.92 11.44
N LEU A 90 -12.61 -3.51 11.22
CA LEU A 90 -11.46 -4.12 11.89
C LEU A 90 -11.47 -3.85 13.39
N GLU A 91 -11.84 -2.64 13.82
CA GLU A 91 -11.95 -2.29 15.24
C GLU A 91 -13.05 -3.06 15.97
N ALA A 92 -14.14 -3.42 15.29
CA ALA A 92 -15.22 -4.25 15.82
C ALA A 92 -14.85 -5.74 16.02
N MET A 93 -13.78 -6.21 15.36
CA MET A 93 -13.25 -7.57 15.55
C MET A 93 -12.49 -7.71 16.88
N THR A 94 -12.49 -8.90 17.47
CA THR A 94 -11.62 -9.25 18.60
C THR A 94 -10.18 -9.53 18.14
N ALA A 95 -9.23 -9.54 19.08
CA ALA A 95 -7.83 -9.86 18.76
C ALA A 95 -7.66 -11.26 18.13
N GLU A 96 -8.43 -12.24 18.60
CA GLU A 96 -8.40 -13.61 18.08
C GLU A 96 -8.93 -13.69 16.64
N GLU A 97 -10.00 -12.96 16.34
CA GLU A 97 -10.60 -12.86 15.01
C GLU A 97 -9.64 -12.17 14.02
N ARG A 98 -8.91 -11.14 14.46
CA ARG A 98 -7.92 -10.44 13.62
C ARG A 98 -6.67 -11.29 13.37
N ALA A 99 -6.24 -12.08 14.35
CA ALA A 99 -5.13 -13.01 14.20
C ALA A 99 -5.50 -14.18 13.27
N ASN A 100 -6.77 -14.61 13.26
CA ASN A 100 -7.24 -15.74 12.46
C ASN A 100 -8.51 -15.41 11.65
N PRO A 101 -8.41 -14.62 10.57
CA PRO A 101 -9.59 -14.17 9.81
C PRO A 101 -10.36 -15.31 9.12
N GLU A 102 -9.71 -16.44 8.89
CA GLU A 102 -10.31 -17.67 8.35
C GLU A 102 -11.26 -18.37 9.34
N LYS A 103 -11.18 -18.04 10.63
CA LYS A 103 -12.04 -18.60 11.69
C LYS A 103 -13.22 -17.69 12.06
N VAL A 104 -13.47 -16.63 11.27
CA VAL A 104 -14.59 -15.70 11.51
C VAL A 104 -15.88 -16.28 10.91
N PHE A 105 -16.66 -16.94 11.75
CA PHE A 105 -17.93 -17.57 11.39
C PHE A 105 -19.11 -16.60 11.31
N ALA A 106 -20.27 -17.07 10.83
CA ALA A 106 -21.46 -16.25 10.58
C ALA A 106 -21.90 -15.40 11.79
N ASN A 107 -21.93 -15.99 12.99
CA ASN A 107 -22.31 -15.28 14.22
C ASN A 107 -21.35 -14.11 14.54
N ALA A 108 -20.04 -14.33 14.36
CA ALA A 108 -19.04 -13.29 14.54
C ALA A 108 -19.22 -12.18 13.49
N LYS A 109 -19.44 -12.53 12.21
CA LYS A 109 -19.68 -11.55 11.15
C LYS A 109 -20.91 -10.68 11.40
N ALA A 110 -22.01 -11.27 11.91
CA ALA A 110 -23.21 -10.53 12.28
C ALA A 110 -22.94 -9.50 13.39
N ARG A 111 -22.29 -9.94 14.48
CA ARG A 111 -21.87 -9.06 15.58
C ARG A 111 -20.95 -7.92 15.12
N ILE A 112 -19.95 -8.23 14.28
CA ILE A 112 -19.03 -7.23 13.74
C ILE A 112 -19.78 -6.21 12.90
N ALA A 113 -20.71 -6.66 12.05
CA ALA A 113 -21.52 -5.79 11.21
C ALA A 113 -22.38 -4.83 12.03
N GLU A 114 -23.04 -5.33 13.08
CA GLU A 114 -23.82 -4.51 14.02
C GLU A 114 -22.95 -3.48 14.74
N THR A 115 -21.79 -3.91 15.25
CA THR A 115 -20.87 -3.05 16.00
C THR A 115 -20.24 -1.97 15.12
N ALA A 116 -19.90 -2.31 13.87
CA ALA A 116 -19.29 -1.39 12.91
C ALA A 116 -20.33 -0.50 12.19
N GLY A 117 -21.63 -0.82 12.31
CA GLY A 117 -22.71 -0.14 11.60
C GLY A 117 -22.69 -0.40 10.09
N CYS A 118 -22.32 -1.60 9.66
CA CYS A 118 -22.26 -2.01 8.25
C CYS A 118 -23.06 -3.30 8.02
N THR A 119 -22.98 -3.86 6.80
CA THR A 119 -23.63 -5.13 6.48
C THR A 119 -22.68 -6.32 6.67
N VAL A 120 -23.24 -7.52 6.86
CA VAL A 120 -22.46 -8.78 6.88
C VAL A 120 -21.68 -8.97 5.57
N ARG A 121 -22.21 -8.48 4.45
CA ARG A 121 -21.54 -8.54 3.14
C ARG A 121 -20.26 -7.70 3.14
N ASP A 122 -20.26 -6.55 3.78
CA ASP A 122 -19.07 -5.68 3.88
C ASP A 122 -17.96 -6.36 4.68
N VAL A 123 -18.32 -7.01 5.80
CA VAL A 123 -17.40 -7.81 6.62
C VAL A 123 -16.83 -8.97 5.80
N GLU A 124 -17.67 -9.67 5.04
CA GLU A 124 -17.20 -10.77 4.20
C GLU A 124 -16.30 -10.30 3.06
N HIS A 125 -16.61 -9.16 2.45
CA HIS A 125 -15.77 -8.57 1.42
C HIS A 125 -14.39 -8.21 1.98
N MET A 126 -14.34 -7.61 3.17
CA MET A 126 -13.10 -7.31 3.88
C MET A 126 -12.24 -8.57 4.11
N ILE A 127 -12.85 -9.64 4.62
CA ILE A 127 -12.13 -10.90 4.86
C ILE A 127 -11.57 -11.46 3.54
N LYS A 128 -12.35 -11.42 2.44
CA LYS A 128 -11.89 -11.86 1.12
C LYS A 128 -10.73 -11.01 0.58
N GLN A 129 -10.78 -9.68 0.75
CA GLN A 129 -9.70 -8.78 0.36
C GLN A 129 -8.40 -9.12 1.09
N TYR A 130 -8.48 -9.31 2.41
CA TYR A 130 -7.35 -9.74 3.21
C TYR A 130 -6.79 -11.10 2.77
N THR A 131 -7.65 -12.11 2.60
CA THR A 131 -7.23 -13.45 2.19
C THR A 131 -6.55 -13.45 0.83
N LYS A 132 -7.08 -12.68 -0.13
CA LYS A 132 -6.46 -12.52 -1.46
C LYS A 132 -5.08 -11.88 -1.33
N MET A 133 -4.93 -10.84 -0.52
CA MET A 133 -3.65 -10.19 -0.30
C MET A 133 -2.64 -11.13 0.38
N LYS A 134 -3.06 -11.90 1.39
CA LYS A 134 -2.24 -12.92 2.06
C LYS A 134 -1.76 -13.98 1.06
N GLN A 135 -2.63 -14.46 0.18
CA GLN A 135 -2.26 -15.42 -0.88
C GLN A 135 -1.26 -14.85 -1.88
N GLN A 136 -1.46 -13.60 -2.31
CA GLN A 136 -0.54 -12.91 -3.21
C GLN A 136 0.83 -12.70 -2.55
N MET A 137 0.87 -12.28 -1.28
CA MET A 137 2.13 -12.15 -0.54
C MET A 137 2.85 -13.49 -0.38
N ALA A 138 2.12 -14.56 -0.06
CA ALA A 138 2.72 -15.89 0.01
C ALA A 138 3.28 -16.35 -1.35
N MET A 139 2.63 -16.00 -2.46
CA MET A 139 3.15 -16.26 -3.81
C MET A 139 4.43 -15.46 -4.09
N ILE A 140 4.46 -14.18 -3.75
CA ILE A 140 5.64 -13.31 -3.91
C ILE A 140 6.82 -13.86 -3.10
N GLN A 141 6.59 -14.27 -1.85
CA GLN A 141 7.61 -14.88 -1.00
C GLN A 141 8.19 -16.15 -1.64
N ARG A 142 7.33 -17.04 -2.16
CA ARG A 142 7.76 -18.26 -2.87
C ARG A 142 8.57 -17.96 -4.13
N MET A 143 8.37 -16.82 -4.76
CA MET A 143 9.10 -16.40 -5.96
C MET A 143 10.45 -15.74 -5.66
N GLY A 144 10.88 -15.67 -4.39
CA GLY A 144 12.13 -15.02 -3.98
C GLY A 144 11.94 -13.58 -3.48
N GLY A 145 10.73 -13.22 -3.08
CA GLY A 145 10.42 -11.89 -2.56
C GLY A 145 10.12 -10.84 -3.64
N MET A 146 9.89 -9.61 -3.20
CA MET A 146 9.50 -8.50 -4.08
C MET A 146 10.60 -8.15 -5.10
N GLU A 147 11.87 -8.33 -4.72
CA GLU A 147 13.02 -8.08 -5.58
C GLU A 147 13.06 -9.03 -6.78
N ALA A 148 12.79 -10.32 -6.57
CA ALA A 148 12.74 -11.30 -7.64
C ALA A 148 11.55 -11.06 -8.60
N VAL A 149 10.41 -10.61 -8.07
CA VAL A 149 9.26 -10.21 -8.88
C VAL A 149 9.59 -8.98 -9.73
N MET A 150 10.22 -7.95 -9.15
CA MET A 150 10.62 -6.75 -9.88
C MET A 150 11.71 -7.04 -10.92
N ALA A 151 12.68 -7.89 -10.60
CA ALA A 151 13.72 -8.32 -11.53
C ALA A 151 13.11 -9.06 -12.75
N ARG A 152 12.09 -9.89 -12.54
CA ARG A 152 11.34 -10.55 -13.63
C ARG A 152 10.49 -9.58 -14.45
N MET A 153 9.96 -8.55 -13.81
CA MET A 153 9.14 -7.53 -14.46
C MET A 153 9.97 -6.57 -15.32
N GLN A 154 11.21 -6.24 -14.90
CA GLN A 154 12.18 -5.49 -15.70
C GLN A 154 12.77 -6.31 -16.86
N GLN A 155 12.76 -7.64 -16.75
CA GLN A 155 13.21 -8.55 -17.81
C GLN A 155 12.14 -8.87 -18.87
N GLN A 156 10.91 -8.36 -18.72
CA GLN A 156 9.93 -8.40 -19.82
C GLN A 156 10.14 -7.17 -20.72
N PRO A 157 10.59 -7.34 -21.98
CA PRO A 157 10.51 -6.26 -22.95
C PRO A 157 9.03 -5.87 -23.09
N GLY A 158 8.73 -4.56 -22.99
CA GLY A 158 7.38 -4.04 -23.07
C GLY A 158 6.62 -4.52 -24.31
N PRO A 159 5.28 -4.49 -24.30
CA PRO A 159 4.49 -4.91 -25.45
C PRO A 159 4.96 -4.14 -26.69
N LYS A 160 5.40 -4.87 -27.72
CA LYS A 160 5.81 -4.27 -28.99
C LYS A 160 4.65 -3.40 -29.49
N PRO A 161 4.89 -2.14 -29.89
CA PRO A 161 3.85 -1.30 -30.43
C PRO A 161 3.25 -2.05 -31.62
N GLN A 162 1.98 -2.41 -31.50
CA GLN A 162 1.23 -2.98 -32.61
C GLN A 162 1.17 -1.89 -33.68
N GLY A 163 1.86 -2.12 -34.80
CA GLY A 163 1.79 -1.24 -35.95
C GLY A 163 0.33 -1.13 -36.38
N VAL A 164 -0.18 0.10 -36.33
CA VAL A 164 -1.37 0.50 -37.08
C VAL A 164 -1.04 0.31 -38.56
N ASN A 165 -1.70 -0.66 -39.20
CA ASN A 165 -1.81 -0.71 -40.66
C ASN A 165 -2.84 0.32 -41.13
#